data_AF-X1B3P2-F1
#
_entry.id   AF-X1B3P2-F1
#
_cell.length_a   1.000
_cell.length_b   1.000
_cell.length_c   1.000
_cell.angle_alpha   90.00
_cell.angle_beta   90.00
_cell.angle_gamma   90.00
#
_symmetry.space_group_name_H-M   'P 1'
#
loop_
_entity.id
_entity.type
_entity.pdbx_description
1 polymer ?
#
loop_
_entity_poly.entity_id
_entity_poly.type
_entity_poly.pdbx_seq_one_letter_code
_entity_poly.pdbx_strand_id
1 'polypeptide(L)'
;MDLQFPANKEKNWAIEATPVPEISPQDLEMLATAYFQNLKKVPTPEDLRRITMSAARERSDNMEKEIEDQLVEFKYRDVIRKVVHSGNIYGTGILKGPIVHERLRKHWVKIDDKWKLQTKKSIMPKAQFVPVWDIYPDMSAKEPEDMAFVFHRHLMGKHKLIKLSKRSDFNRQAILAYMETKPDGDAEWKQYEDHMREMSSNTNAKYPESQIPKNKKYEVVEYWGMMSTTEVEEELNINLTSEDGFKDPEV
;
A
#
# COMPACT_ATOMS: atom_id res chain seq x y z
N MET A 1 7.93 21.82 6.23
CA MET A 1 6.90 20.76 6.24
C MET A 1 5.51 21.35 6.03
N ASP A 2 5.18 22.47 6.66
CA ASP A 2 3.85 23.10 6.61
C ASP A 2 3.42 23.57 5.20
N LEU A 3 4.35 24.00 4.34
CA LEU A 3 3.98 24.47 2.99
C LEU A 3 3.57 23.32 2.04
N GLN A 4 4.28 22.19 2.10
CA GLN A 4 3.99 21.02 1.26
C GLN A 4 3.00 20.05 1.90
N PHE A 5 2.90 20.03 3.23
CA PHE A 5 1.97 19.21 4.00
C PHE A 5 1.35 20.09 5.11
N PRO A 6 0.38 20.96 4.76
CA PRO A 6 -0.22 21.92 5.68
C PRO A 6 -0.67 21.27 6.97
N ALA A 7 -0.33 21.84 8.13
CA ALA A 7 -0.76 21.39 9.45
C ALA A 7 -2.28 21.48 9.57
N ASN A 8 -2.85 22.49 8.92
CA ASN A 8 -4.28 22.67 8.72
C ASN A 8 -4.79 21.64 7.70
N LYS A 9 -6.09 21.30 7.72
CA LYS A 9 -6.71 20.37 6.76
C LYS A 9 -6.76 20.92 5.31
N GLU A 10 -5.88 21.84 4.97
CA GLU A 10 -5.76 22.41 3.65
C GLU A 10 -5.09 21.41 2.71
N LYS A 11 -5.71 21.26 1.55
CA LYS A 11 -5.34 20.31 0.52
C LYS A 11 -4.22 20.90 -0.34
N ASN A 12 -3.19 20.11 -0.62
CA ASN A 12 -2.03 20.50 -1.43
C ASN A 12 -2.06 19.91 -2.85
N TRP A 13 -3.17 19.31 -3.26
CA TRP A 13 -3.39 18.68 -4.58
C TRP A 13 -4.83 18.93 -5.03
N ALA A 14 -5.11 18.76 -6.32
CA ALA A 14 -6.46 18.84 -6.90
C ALA A 14 -6.55 17.85 -8.07
N ILE A 15 -7.74 17.30 -8.33
CA ILE A 15 -8.01 16.55 -9.56
C ILE A 15 -8.91 17.41 -10.42
N GLU A 16 -8.38 17.80 -11.59
CA GLU A 16 -9.11 18.57 -12.57
C GLU A 16 -9.51 17.69 -13.74
N ALA A 17 -10.71 17.92 -14.30
CA ALA A 17 -11.11 17.28 -15.54
C ALA A 17 -10.18 17.73 -16.68
N THR A 18 -9.83 16.81 -17.58
CA THR A 18 -9.02 17.15 -18.75
C THR A 18 -9.75 18.17 -19.64
N PRO A 19 -9.03 19.06 -20.34
CA PRO A 19 -9.66 20.05 -21.23
C PRO A 19 -10.52 19.44 -22.34
N VAL A 20 -10.22 18.21 -22.73
CA VAL A 20 -11.02 17.38 -23.64
C VAL A 20 -11.29 16.06 -22.93
N PRO A 21 -12.43 15.93 -22.23
CA PRO A 21 -12.75 14.72 -21.49
C PRO A 21 -13.18 13.59 -22.43
N GLU A 22 -12.54 12.44 -22.27
CA GLU A 22 -12.96 11.21 -22.92
C GLU A 22 -14.00 10.52 -22.04
N ILE A 23 -15.21 10.36 -22.59
CA ILE A 23 -16.34 9.70 -21.91
C ILE A 23 -16.83 8.56 -22.80
N SER A 24 -17.25 7.45 -22.19
CA SER A 24 -17.77 6.30 -22.91
C SER A 24 -18.99 6.71 -23.79
N PRO A 25 -19.18 6.11 -24.97
CA PRO A 25 -20.34 6.43 -25.82
C PRO A 25 -21.69 6.24 -25.13
N GLN A 26 -21.79 5.23 -24.25
CA GLN A 26 -23.00 4.94 -23.47
C GLN A 26 -23.31 6.05 -22.47
N ASP A 27 -22.30 6.54 -21.75
CA ASP A 27 -22.45 7.67 -20.83
C ASP A 27 -22.86 8.95 -21.57
N LEU A 28 -22.32 9.19 -22.77
CA LEU A 28 -22.68 10.34 -23.60
C LEU A 28 -24.15 10.30 -24.03
N GLU A 29 -24.65 9.14 -24.44
CA GLU A 29 -26.07 8.94 -24.78
C GLU A 29 -26.99 9.16 -23.57
N MET A 30 -26.60 8.66 -22.39
CA MET A 30 -27.34 8.89 -21.15
C MET A 30 -27.40 10.37 -20.79
N LEU A 31 -26.27 11.08 -20.89
CA LEU A 31 -26.20 12.52 -20.63
C LEU A 31 -27.02 13.33 -21.64
N ALA A 32 -26.98 12.97 -22.93
CA ALA A 32 -27.77 13.61 -23.97
C ALA A 32 -29.28 13.39 -23.75
N THR A 33 -29.69 12.19 -23.35
CA THR A 33 -31.08 11.86 -23.02
C THR A 33 -31.57 12.64 -21.80
N ALA A 34 -30.77 12.70 -20.74
CA ALA A 34 -31.09 13.48 -19.54
C ALA A 34 -31.23 14.98 -19.83
N TYR A 35 -30.38 15.51 -20.73
CA TYR A 35 -30.49 16.91 -21.17
C TYR A 35 -31.77 17.18 -21.96
N PHE A 36 -32.11 16.29 -22.90
CA PHE A 36 -33.34 16.40 -23.68
C PHE A 36 -34.59 16.33 -22.79
N GLN A 37 -34.62 15.47 -21.78
CA GLN A 37 -35.74 15.36 -20.83
C GLN A 37 -35.91 16.64 -20.00
N ASN A 38 -34.82 17.24 -19.54
CA ASN A 38 -34.87 18.44 -18.70
C ASN A 38 -35.29 19.70 -19.47
N LEU A 39 -34.77 19.90 -20.68
CA LEU A 39 -34.93 21.14 -21.43
C LEU A 39 -35.87 21.02 -22.64
N LYS A 40 -36.32 19.81 -22.98
CA LYS A 40 -37.11 19.50 -24.19
C LYS A 40 -36.50 20.06 -25.47
N LYS A 41 -35.16 20.17 -25.52
CA LYS A 41 -34.38 20.73 -26.63
C LYS A 41 -33.35 19.71 -27.11
N VAL A 42 -33.21 19.55 -28.42
CA VAL A 42 -32.17 18.71 -29.03
C VAL A 42 -30.79 19.31 -28.71
N PRO A 43 -29.84 18.54 -28.15
CA PRO A 43 -28.51 19.04 -27.82
C PRO A 43 -27.76 19.50 -29.08
N THR A 44 -27.19 20.71 -29.05
CA THR A 44 -26.20 21.12 -30.05
C THR A 44 -24.83 20.50 -29.75
N PRO A 45 -23.88 20.44 -30.70
CA PRO A 45 -22.51 19.97 -30.43
C PRO A 45 -21.81 20.73 -29.30
N GLU A 46 -22.12 22.01 -29.13
CA GLU A 46 -21.59 22.85 -28.06
C GLU A 46 -22.26 22.55 -26.71
N ASP A 47 -23.57 22.31 -26.70
CA ASP A 47 -24.30 21.85 -25.51
C ASP A 47 -23.76 20.50 -25.04
N LEU A 48 -23.51 19.55 -25.97
CA LEU A 48 -22.91 18.26 -25.66
C LEU A 48 -21.54 18.43 -25.01
N ARG A 49 -20.65 19.26 -25.57
CA ARG A 49 -19.34 19.54 -24.97
C ARG A 49 -19.46 20.10 -23.55
N ARG A 50 -20.40 21.02 -23.31
CA ARG A 50 -20.61 21.60 -21.98
C ARG A 50 -21.10 20.56 -20.98
N ILE A 51 -22.04 19.70 -21.37
CA ILE A 51 -22.60 18.65 -20.51
C ILE A 51 -21.51 17.62 -20.18
N THR A 52 -20.76 17.16 -21.19
CA THR A 52 -19.63 16.24 -21.02
C THR A 52 -18.60 16.83 -20.06
N MET A 53 -18.23 18.11 -20.23
CA MET A 53 -17.30 18.79 -19.33
C MET A 53 -17.85 18.90 -17.90
N SER A 54 -19.14 19.20 -17.73
CA SER A 54 -19.76 19.26 -16.40
C SER A 54 -19.78 17.90 -15.70
N ALA A 55 -20.11 16.83 -16.42
CA ALA A 55 -20.11 15.47 -15.90
C ALA A 55 -18.68 15.00 -15.56
N ALA A 56 -17.69 15.35 -16.40
CA ALA A 56 -16.29 15.05 -16.13
C ALA A 56 -15.81 15.76 -14.85
N ARG A 57 -16.17 17.04 -14.66
CA ARG A 57 -15.86 17.78 -13.42
C ARG A 57 -16.49 17.13 -12.20
N GLU A 58 -17.77 16.77 -12.26
CA GLU A 58 -18.45 16.10 -11.14
C GLU A 58 -17.79 14.75 -10.82
N ARG A 59 -17.41 13.96 -11.84
CA ARG A 59 -16.68 12.70 -11.65
C ARG A 59 -15.31 12.94 -11.02
N SER A 60 -14.58 13.96 -11.45
CA SER A 60 -13.29 14.37 -10.85
C SER A 60 -13.45 14.79 -9.39
N ASP A 61 -14.46 15.60 -9.06
CA ASP A 61 -14.74 16.05 -7.69
C ASP A 61 -15.10 14.86 -6.76
N ASN A 62 -15.84 13.89 -7.28
CA ASN A 62 -16.17 12.67 -6.53
C ASN A 62 -14.95 11.78 -6.30
N MET A 63 -14.08 11.64 -7.32
CA MET A 63 -12.81 10.92 -7.19
C MET A 63 -11.88 11.59 -6.19
N GLU A 64 -11.82 12.93 -6.21
CA GLU A 64 -11.06 13.71 -5.26
C GLU A 64 -11.49 13.45 -3.81
N LYS A 65 -12.80 13.44 -3.53
CA LYS A 65 -13.32 13.11 -2.20
C LYS A 65 -13.00 11.68 -1.77
N GLU A 66 -13.09 10.71 -2.68
CA GLU A 66 -12.77 9.32 -2.41
C GLU A 66 -11.30 9.14 -2.04
N ILE A 67 -10.39 9.76 -2.80
CA ILE A 67 -8.95 9.74 -2.49
C ILE A 67 -8.68 10.43 -1.16
N GLU A 68 -9.33 11.56 -0.86
CA GLU A 68 -9.18 12.24 0.42
C GLU A 68 -9.59 11.34 1.60
N ASP A 69 -10.74 10.66 1.52
CA ASP A 69 -11.18 9.72 2.56
C ASP A 69 -10.14 8.61 2.76
N GLN A 70 -9.63 8.03 1.67
CA GLN A 70 -8.60 7.00 1.72
C GLN A 70 -7.30 7.50 2.37
N LEU A 71 -6.79 8.67 1.97
CA LEU A 71 -5.57 9.27 2.53
C LEU A 71 -5.70 9.55 4.03
N VAL A 72 -6.87 10.03 4.47
CA VAL A 72 -7.17 10.24 5.89
C VAL A 72 -7.22 8.91 6.62
N GLU A 73 -7.89 7.90 6.05
CA GLU A 73 -8.10 6.60 6.69
C GLU A 73 -6.80 5.86 6.98
N PHE A 74 -5.83 5.87 6.06
CA PHE A 74 -4.54 5.22 6.30
C PHE A 74 -3.50 6.11 7.00
N LYS A 75 -3.90 7.31 7.46
CA LYS A 75 -3.04 8.29 8.16
C LYS A 75 -1.82 8.71 7.33
N TYR A 76 -2.04 9.06 6.07
CA TYR A 76 -0.99 9.44 5.12
C TYR A 76 0.01 10.45 5.69
N ARG A 77 -0.48 11.46 6.43
CA ARG A 77 0.33 12.51 7.07
C ARG A 77 1.36 11.96 8.05
N ASP A 78 0.98 10.96 8.85
CA ASP A 78 1.89 10.35 9.82
C ASP A 78 2.97 9.51 9.14
N VAL A 79 2.62 8.89 8.00
CA VAL A 79 3.57 8.13 7.18
C VAL A 79 4.57 9.07 6.51
N ILE A 80 4.10 10.12 5.83
CA ILE A 80 4.97 11.13 5.19
C ILE A 80 5.89 11.78 6.20
N ARG A 81 5.40 12.12 7.40
CA ARG A 81 6.24 12.74 8.43
C ARG A 81 7.47 11.89 8.73
N LYS A 82 7.32 10.56 8.75
CA LYS A 82 8.44 9.62 8.92
C LYS A 82 9.35 9.56 7.70
N VAL A 83 8.77 9.56 6.49
CA VAL A 83 9.52 9.59 5.22
C VAL A 83 10.38 10.84 5.14
N VAL A 84 9.80 12.02 5.35
CA VAL A 84 10.50 13.32 5.33
C VAL A 84 11.55 13.38 6.44
N HIS A 85 11.23 12.88 7.64
CA HIS A 85 12.20 12.82 8.73
C HIS A 85 13.40 11.95 8.37
N SER A 86 13.18 10.78 7.78
CA SER A 86 14.25 9.93 7.25
C SER A 86 15.06 10.65 6.16
N GLY A 87 14.38 11.34 5.24
CA GLY A 87 15.03 12.15 4.20
C GLY A 87 15.93 13.24 4.77
N ASN A 88 15.52 13.88 5.86
CA ASN A 88 16.33 14.91 6.52
C ASN A 88 17.55 14.34 7.27
N ILE A 89 17.45 13.12 7.83
CA ILE A 89 18.54 12.50 8.58
C ILE A 89 19.55 11.84 7.64
N TYR A 90 19.06 11.06 6.67
CA TYR A 90 19.87 10.17 5.83
C TYR A 90 20.03 10.67 4.39
N GLY A 91 19.39 11.78 4.03
CA GLY A 91 19.29 12.24 2.64
C GLY A 91 18.18 11.55 1.84
N THR A 92 17.71 10.38 2.29
CA THR A 92 16.72 9.56 1.58
C THR A 92 15.57 9.12 2.49
N GLY A 93 14.35 9.22 1.98
CA GLY A 93 13.14 8.74 2.63
C GLY A 93 12.33 7.87 1.67
N ILE A 94 11.91 6.69 2.12
CA ILE A 94 11.25 5.70 1.25
C ILE A 94 9.81 5.50 1.71
N LEU A 95 8.90 5.63 0.74
CA LEU A 95 7.48 5.37 0.89
C LEU A 95 7.10 4.17 0.02
N LYS A 96 6.50 3.15 0.62
CA LYS A 96 5.96 1.99 -0.09
C LYS A 96 4.43 2.10 -0.15
N GLY A 97 3.85 2.16 -1.34
CA GLY A 97 2.42 2.20 -1.56
C GLY A 97 2.04 2.32 -3.05
N PRO A 98 0.76 2.09 -3.42
CA PRO A 98 -0.32 1.64 -2.55
C PRO A 98 -0.26 0.13 -2.29
N ILE A 99 -0.28 -0.27 -1.01
CA ILE A 99 -0.38 -1.65 -0.58
C ILE A 99 -1.85 -1.96 -0.30
N VAL A 100 -2.32 -3.09 -0.78
CA VAL A 100 -3.68 -3.57 -0.53
C VAL A 100 -3.82 -3.99 0.93
N HIS A 101 -4.78 -3.40 1.65
CA HIS A 101 -5.09 -3.74 3.03
C HIS A 101 -6.55 -4.18 3.18
N GLU A 102 -6.77 -5.42 3.63
CA GLU A 102 -8.11 -5.86 4.01
C GLU A 102 -8.49 -5.30 5.38
N ARG A 103 -9.60 -4.58 5.42
CA ARG A 103 -10.22 -4.12 6.66
C ARG A 103 -11.60 -4.74 6.85
N LEU A 104 -11.87 -5.19 8.07
CA LEU A 104 -13.20 -5.62 8.48
C LEU A 104 -14.02 -4.40 8.91
N ARG A 105 -14.97 -3.97 8.09
CA ARG A 105 -15.96 -2.94 8.46
C ARG A 105 -17.20 -3.62 9.03
N LYS A 106 -17.57 -3.21 10.24
CA LYS A 106 -18.81 -3.66 10.89
C LYS A 106 -19.93 -2.69 10.51
N HIS A 107 -21.05 -3.22 10.03
CA HIS A 107 -22.24 -2.43 9.75
C HIS A 107 -23.47 -3.12 10.32
N TRP A 108 -24.44 -2.32 10.74
CA TRP A 108 -25.72 -2.82 11.24
C TRP A 108 -26.67 -2.99 10.05
N VAL A 109 -27.23 -4.19 9.89
CA VAL A 109 -28.25 -4.47 8.87
C VAL A 109 -29.54 -4.84 9.59
N LYS A 110 -30.65 -4.27 9.15
CA LYS A 110 -31.97 -4.63 9.65
C LYS A 110 -32.43 -5.89 8.91
N ILE A 111 -32.57 -7.00 9.65
CA ILE A 111 -33.06 -8.28 9.14
C ILE A 111 -34.15 -8.74 10.10
N ASP A 112 -35.36 -9.00 9.59
CA ASP A 112 -36.53 -9.45 10.37
C ASP A 112 -36.84 -8.54 11.58
N ASP A 113 -36.91 -7.23 11.34
CA ASP A 113 -37.14 -6.19 12.36
C ASP A 113 -36.12 -6.13 13.51
N LYS A 114 -35.00 -6.85 13.40
CA LYS A 114 -33.90 -6.84 14.37
C LYS A 114 -32.63 -6.30 13.71
N TRP A 115 -31.89 -5.47 14.44
CA TRP A 115 -30.57 -5.02 14.03
C TRP A 115 -29.54 -6.12 14.28
N LYS A 116 -28.92 -6.64 13.21
CA LYS A 116 -27.83 -7.60 13.28
C LYS A 116 -26.52 -6.94 12.85
N LEU A 117 -25.46 -7.18 13.61
CA LEU A 117 -24.12 -6.72 13.27
C LEU A 117 -23.52 -7.65 12.21
N GLN A 118 -23.32 -7.14 11.00
CA GLN A 118 -22.58 -7.84 9.95
C GLN A 118 -21.19 -7.25 9.78
N THR A 119 -20.24 -8.09 9.40
CA THR A 119 -18.87 -7.68 9.11
C THR A 119 -18.61 -7.88 7.62
N LYS A 120 -18.33 -6.80 6.90
CA LYS A 120 -17.95 -6.82 5.49
C LYS A 120 -16.45 -6.59 5.37
N LYS A 121 -15.79 -7.40 4.56
CA LYS A 121 -14.41 -7.14 4.13
C LYS A 121 -14.42 -6.01 3.12
N SER A 122 -13.62 -4.98 3.36
CA SER A 122 -13.40 -3.86 2.45
C SER A 122 -11.91 -3.76 2.20
N ILE A 123 -11.54 -3.64 0.93
CA ILE A 123 -10.17 -3.48 0.49
C ILE A 123 -9.87 -2.00 0.40
N MET A 124 -8.77 -1.56 1.01
CA MET A 124 -8.36 -0.17 1.04
C MET A 124 -6.87 -0.03 0.71
N PRO A 125 -6.47 1.02 -0.01
CA PRO A 125 -5.06 1.31 -0.23
C PRO A 125 -4.44 1.80 1.08
N LYS A 126 -3.17 1.43 1.27
CA LYS A 126 -2.37 1.84 2.41
C LYS A 126 -0.96 2.16 1.96
N ALA A 127 -0.37 3.21 2.52
CA ALA A 127 1.07 3.44 2.39
C ALA A 127 1.81 3.09 3.69
N GLN A 128 3.07 2.69 3.55
CA GLN A 128 3.96 2.35 4.64
C GLN A 128 5.30 3.08 4.47
N PHE A 129 5.82 3.60 5.58
CA PHE A 129 7.20 4.08 5.65
C PHE A 129 8.15 2.89 5.74
N VAL A 130 9.18 2.89 4.90
CA VAL A 130 10.26 1.88 4.90
C VAL A 130 11.55 2.54 5.40
N PRO A 131 12.15 2.04 6.48
CA PRO A 131 13.47 2.50 6.92
C PRO A 131 14.53 2.23 5.86
N VAL A 132 15.45 3.18 5.64
CA VAL A 132 16.55 3.04 4.68
C VAL A 132 17.44 1.82 4.99
N TRP A 133 17.54 1.44 6.26
CA TRP A 133 18.33 0.30 6.73
C TRP A 133 17.69 -1.07 6.47
N ASP A 134 16.42 -1.09 6.08
CA ASP A 134 15.62 -2.30 5.86
C ASP A 134 15.33 -2.55 4.38
N ILE A 135 15.86 -1.72 3.47
CA ILE A 135 15.67 -1.86 2.02
C ILE A 135 17.00 -2.08 1.31
N TYR A 136 16.99 -2.97 0.33
CA TYR A 136 18.14 -3.28 -0.52
C TYR A 136 17.67 -3.19 -1.98
N PRO A 137 17.79 -2.01 -2.60
CA PRO A 137 17.46 -1.85 -4.01
C PRO A 137 18.49 -2.55 -4.90
N ASP A 138 18.15 -2.77 -6.16
CA ASP A 138 19.09 -3.19 -7.18
C ASP A 138 20.24 -2.17 -7.31
N MET A 139 21.46 -2.60 -6.99
CA MET A 139 22.65 -1.76 -7.03
C MET A 139 23.16 -1.50 -8.46
N SER A 140 22.63 -2.21 -9.46
CA SER A 140 23.01 -2.03 -10.86
C SER A 140 22.26 -0.89 -11.56
N ALA A 141 21.08 -0.53 -11.03
CA ALA A 141 20.23 0.52 -11.55
C ALA A 141 20.62 1.89 -10.97
N LYS A 142 20.49 2.93 -11.80
CA LYS A 142 20.71 4.33 -11.39
C LYS A 142 19.41 5.02 -10.99
N GLU A 143 18.33 4.67 -11.67
CA GLU A 143 17.00 5.22 -11.46
C GLU A 143 16.07 4.14 -10.88
N PRO A 144 15.09 4.51 -10.05
CA PRO A 144 14.14 3.56 -9.46
C PRO A 144 13.35 2.74 -10.49
N GLU A 145 13.06 3.31 -11.65
CA GLU A 145 12.29 2.66 -12.73
C GLU A 145 13.08 1.55 -13.42
N ASP A 146 14.41 1.61 -13.36
CA ASP A 146 15.31 0.63 -13.99
C ASP A 146 15.71 -0.51 -13.05
N MET A 147 15.25 -0.50 -11.79
CA MET A 147 15.57 -1.54 -10.83
C MET A 147 14.92 -2.87 -11.23
N ALA A 148 15.73 -3.92 -11.41
CA ALA A 148 15.19 -5.26 -11.67
C ALA A 148 14.51 -5.84 -10.43
N PHE A 149 15.01 -5.49 -9.25
CA PHE A 149 14.46 -5.95 -7.99
C PHE A 149 14.69 -4.99 -6.82
N VAL A 150 13.93 -5.22 -5.75
CA VAL A 150 14.10 -4.59 -4.45
C VAL A 150 13.81 -5.62 -3.37
N PHE A 151 14.76 -5.83 -2.46
CA PHE A 151 14.51 -6.58 -1.24
C PHE A 151 14.08 -5.63 -0.12
N HIS A 152 13.06 -6.04 0.62
CA HIS A 152 12.60 -5.35 1.81
C HIS A 152 12.59 -6.31 3.00
N ARG A 153 13.39 -5.98 4.00
CA ARG A 153 13.57 -6.76 5.21
C ARG A 153 12.55 -6.33 6.26
N HIS A 154 11.86 -7.30 6.85
CA HIS A 154 10.95 -7.10 7.96
C HIS A 154 11.40 -7.87 9.18
N LEU A 155 11.60 -7.14 10.28
CA LEU A 155 11.77 -7.76 11.60
C LEU A 155 10.39 -7.97 12.24
N MET A 156 9.90 -9.21 12.21
CA MET A 156 8.55 -9.56 12.65
C MET A 156 8.56 -10.35 13.96
N GLY A 157 7.74 -9.94 14.93
CA GLY A 157 7.47 -10.78 16.10
C GLY A 157 6.53 -11.94 15.74
N LYS A 158 6.52 -12.99 16.58
CA LYS A 158 5.66 -14.18 16.43
C LYS A 158 4.20 -13.86 16.09
N HIS A 159 3.60 -12.87 16.76
CA HIS A 159 2.22 -12.47 16.52
C HIS A 159 1.97 -11.89 15.12
N LYS A 160 2.95 -11.17 14.54
CA LYS A 160 2.83 -10.66 13.16
C LYS A 160 2.88 -11.80 12.15
N LEU A 161 3.77 -12.79 12.34
CA LEU A 161 3.79 -13.99 11.50
C LEU A 161 2.48 -14.79 11.57
N ILE A 162 1.89 -14.95 12.76
CA ILE A 162 0.57 -15.60 12.90
C ILE A 162 -0.53 -14.82 12.17
N LYS A 163 -0.43 -13.47 12.14
CA LYS A 163 -1.36 -12.67 11.34
C LYS A 163 -1.16 -12.88 9.84
N LEU A 164 0.08 -13.02 9.37
CA LEU A 164 0.36 -13.36 7.96
C LEU A 164 -0.20 -14.73 7.60
N SER A 165 -0.01 -15.73 8.45
CA SER A 165 -0.52 -17.10 8.23
C SER A 165 -2.05 -17.20 8.20
N LYS A 166 -2.78 -16.14 8.59
CA LYS A 166 -4.25 -16.07 8.53
C LYS A 166 -4.75 -15.44 7.24
N ARG A 167 -3.88 -14.77 6.48
CA ARG A 167 -4.27 -14.21 5.19
C ARG A 167 -4.25 -15.32 4.14
N SER A 168 -5.15 -15.22 3.17
CA SER A 168 -5.31 -16.24 2.12
C SER A 168 -4.20 -16.23 1.07
N ASP A 169 -3.42 -15.15 1.00
CA ASP A 169 -2.31 -14.95 0.07
C ASP A 169 -0.98 -15.55 0.55
N PHE A 170 -0.94 -16.19 1.74
CA PHE A 170 0.27 -16.80 2.29
C PHE A 170 0.10 -18.30 2.55
N ASN A 171 1.18 -19.06 2.35
CA ASN A 171 1.22 -20.46 2.73
C ASN A 171 1.26 -20.61 4.26
N ARG A 172 0.07 -20.82 4.84
CA ARG A 172 -0.12 -20.99 6.29
C ARG A 172 0.71 -22.13 6.86
N GLN A 173 0.80 -23.26 6.16
CA GLN A 173 1.48 -24.46 6.67
C GLN A 173 2.99 -24.21 6.76
N ALA A 174 3.59 -23.63 5.72
CA ALA A 174 5.01 -23.28 5.71
C ALA A 174 5.37 -22.30 6.84
N ILE A 175 4.55 -21.26 7.06
CA ILE A 175 4.80 -20.28 8.14
C ILE A 175 4.73 -20.95 9.52
N LEU A 176 3.72 -21.81 9.76
CA LEU A 176 3.57 -22.47 11.05
C LEU A 176 4.68 -23.49 11.30
N ALA A 177 5.05 -24.29 10.30
CA ALA A 177 6.17 -25.22 10.40
C ALA A 177 7.48 -24.48 10.71
N TYR A 178 7.75 -23.35 10.05
CA TYR A 178 8.94 -22.52 10.34
C TYR A 178 8.95 -21.97 11.77
N MET A 179 7.77 -21.57 12.27
CA MET A 179 7.62 -21.09 13.64
C MET A 179 7.80 -22.19 14.69
N GLU A 180 7.51 -23.45 14.35
CA GLU A 180 7.72 -24.62 15.20
C GLU A 180 9.20 -25.02 15.24
N THR A 181 9.92 -24.97 14.11
CA THR A 181 11.35 -25.29 14.06
C THR A 181 12.21 -24.24 14.76
N LYS A 182 11.82 -22.96 14.70
CA LYS A 182 12.53 -21.85 15.35
C LYS A 182 11.60 -21.11 16.33
N PRO A 183 11.30 -21.69 17.51
CA PRO A 183 10.35 -21.11 18.46
C PRO A 183 10.81 -19.77 19.08
N ASP A 184 12.12 -19.57 19.17
CA ASP A 184 12.75 -18.36 19.70
C ASP A 184 13.15 -17.34 18.62
N GLY A 185 12.70 -17.53 17.37
CA GLY A 185 13.03 -16.66 16.25
C GLY A 185 14.39 -16.96 15.63
N ASP A 186 14.69 -16.26 14.55
CA ASP A 186 15.88 -16.46 13.71
C ASP A 186 16.57 -15.17 13.27
N ALA A 187 16.09 -14.02 13.75
CA ALA A 187 16.63 -12.73 13.38
C ALA A 187 18.03 -12.52 13.99
N GLU A 188 19.04 -12.47 13.12
CA GLU A 188 20.41 -12.15 13.52
C GLU A 188 20.68 -10.64 13.54
N TRP A 189 21.68 -10.25 14.33
CA TRP A 189 22.22 -8.90 14.33
C TRP A 189 23.12 -8.70 13.11
N LYS A 190 22.90 -7.60 12.38
CA LYS A 190 23.82 -7.15 11.34
C LYS A 190 24.85 -6.22 11.98
N GLN A 191 26.06 -6.18 11.44
CA GLN A 191 27.18 -5.42 12.01
C GLN A 191 26.85 -3.93 12.27
N TYR A 192 26.09 -3.30 11.38
CA TYR A 192 25.68 -1.89 11.56
C TYR A 192 24.71 -1.71 12.73
N GLU A 193 23.85 -2.70 13.03
CA GLU A 193 22.92 -2.65 14.16
C GLU A 193 23.68 -2.83 15.48
N ASP A 194 24.70 -3.69 15.50
CA ASP A 194 25.59 -3.86 16.64
C ASP A 194 26.36 -2.56 16.92
N HIS A 195 26.95 -1.94 15.89
CA HIS A 195 27.62 -0.65 16.04
C HIS A 195 26.66 0.46 16.55
N MET A 196 25.42 0.51 16.04
CA MET A 196 24.42 1.46 16.55
C MET A 196 24.10 1.22 18.03
N ARG A 197 24.03 -0.04 18.46
CA ARG A 197 23.77 -0.42 19.84
C ARG A 197 24.94 -0.05 20.75
N GLU A 198 26.17 -0.29 20.32
CA GLU A 198 27.38 0.12 21.02
C GLU A 198 27.46 1.65 21.16
N MET A 199 27.18 2.39 20.09
CA MET A 199 27.15 3.86 20.13
C MET A 199 26.07 4.40 21.07
N SER A 200 24.89 3.76 21.10
CA SER A 200 23.81 4.12 22.03
C SER A 200 24.10 3.78 23.49
N SER A 201 25.03 2.86 23.76
CA SER A 201 25.29 2.35 25.12
C SER A 201 26.04 3.34 26.04
N ASN A 202 26.58 4.45 25.50
CA ASN A 202 27.36 5.45 26.24
C ASN A 202 26.54 6.51 27.00
N THR A 203 25.22 6.37 27.11
CA THR A 203 24.39 7.26 27.94
C THR A 203 23.67 6.49 29.04
N ASN A 204 23.88 6.91 30.29
CA ASN A 204 23.24 6.44 31.52
C ASN A 204 21.70 6.70 31.53
N ALA A 205 20.99 6.29 30.49
CA ALA A 205 19.55 6.39 30.40
C ALA A 205 18.92 5.04 30.77
N LYS A 206 18.39 4.96 32.00
CA LYS A 206 17.46 3.91 32.41
C LYS A 206 16.13 4.07 31.62
N TYR A 207 16.10 3.48 30.42
CA TYR A 207 14.95 3.01 29.59
C TYR A 207 13.97 4.05 28.97
N PRO A 208 13.32 3.75 27.80
CA PRO A 208 12.12 2.90 27.75
C PRO A 208 11.98 1.96 26.50
N GLU A 209 11.73 0.66 26.73
CA GLU A 209 10.84 -0.24 25.95
C GLU A 209 11.01 -0.51 24.42
N SER A 210 11.87 0.20 23.67
CA SER A 210 12.03 -0.02 22.21
C SER A 210 13.25 -0.85 21.81
N GLN A 211 14.16 -1.13 22.75
CA GLN A 211 15.19 -2.16 22.59
C GLN A 211 14.56 -3.54 22.83
N ILE A 212 13.62 -3.92 21.96
CA ILE A 212 13.03 -5.26 21.99
C ILE A 212 14.18 -6.22 21.67
N PRO A 213 14.59 -7.10 22.59
CA PRO A 213 15.60 -8.12 22.28
C PRO A 213 15.16 -8.83 21.00
N LYS A 214 16.08 -9.02 20.05
CA LYS A 214 15.77 -9.79 18.82
C LYS A 214 15.39 -11.24 19.13
N ASN A 215 15.61 -11.71 20.37
CA ASN A 215 15.00 -12.92 20.91
C ASN A 215 13.48 -12.90 20.63
N LYS A 216 12.99 -13.93 19.92
CA LYS A 216 11.60 -14.11 19.49
C LYS A 216 11.14 -13.25 18.31
N LYS A 217 12.07 -12.69 17.54
CA LYS A 217 11.80 -12.07 16.24
C LYS A 217 12.28 -12.95 15.10
N TYR A 218 11.57 -12.82 13.99
CA TYR A 218 11.84 -13.50 12.75
C TYR A 218 12.27 -12.50 11.69
N GLU A 219 13.28 -12.88 10.90
CA GLU A 219 13.69 -12.14 9.72
C GLU A 219 12.83 -12.60 8.53
N VAL A 220 12.02 -11.69 8.00
CA VAL A 220 11.18 -11.95 6.83
C VAL A 220 11.67 -11.06 5.71
N VAL A 221 12.14 -11.66 4.62
CA VAL A 221 12.57 -10.94 3.43
C VAL A 221 11.45 -10.95 2.40
N GLU A 222 11.12 -9.77 1.89
CA GLU A 222 10.13 -9.56 0.85
C GLU A 222 10.85 -9.16 -0.43
N TYR A 223 10.69 -9.95 -1.50
CA TYR A 223 11.25 -9.68 -2.82
C TYR A 223 10.22 -8.97 -3.70
N TRP A 224 10.64 -7.89 -4.34
CA TRP A 224 9.90 -7.20 -5.40
C TRP A 224 10.74 -7.29 -6.66
N GLY A 225 10.21 -7.90 -7.72
CA GLY A 225 10.93 -8.05 -8.98
C GLY A 225 10.36 -9.21 -9.78
N MET A 226 10.87 -9.38 -10.99
CA MET A 226 10.60 -10.58 -11.79
C MET A 226 11.60 -11.66 -11.38
N MET A 227 11.14 -12.91 -11.33
CA MET A 227 11.99 -14.08 -11.10
C MET A 227 11.43 -15.22 -11.93
N SER A 228 12.29 -15.92 -12.65
CA SER A 228 11.87 -17.09 -13.42
C SER A 228 11.53 -18.24 -12.47
N THR A 229 10.65 -19.15 -12.91
CA THR A 229 10.28 -20.32 -12.11
C THR A 229 11.48 -21.22 -11.83
N THR A 230 12.41 -21.33 -12.79
CA THR A 230 13.67 -22.06 -12.64
C THR A 230 14.56 -21.46 -11.55
N GLU A 231 14.68 -20.13 -11.51
CA GLU A 231 15.47 -19.45 -10.46
C GLU A 231 14.84 -19.65 -9.06
N VAL A 232 13.51 -19.62 -8.94
CA VAL A 232 12.83 -19.88 -7.67
C VAL A 232 13.09 -21.31 -7.17
N GLU A 233 13.01 -22.30 -8.06
CA GLU A 233 13.22 -23.70 -7.72
C GLU A 233 14.69 -23.98 -7.36
N GLU A 234 15.64 -23.45 -8.12
CA GLU A 234 17.07 -23.68 -7.92
C GLU A 234 17.63 -22.94 -6.69
N GLU A 235 17.28 -21.66 -6.53
CA GLU A 235 17.88 -20.79 -5.50
C GLU A 235 17.10 -20.82 -4.17
N LEU A 236 15.76 -20.93 -4.22
CA LEU A 236 14.91 -20.89 -3.02
C LEU A 236 14.42 -22.28 -2.60
N ASN A 237 14.61 -23.31 -3.43
CA ASN A 237 14.15 -24.69 -3.18
C ASN A 237 12.64 -24.75 -2.87
N ILE A 238 11.87 -23.86 -3.50
CA ILE A 238 10.42 -23.80 -3.41
C ILE A 238 9.85 -24.45 -4.67
N ASN A 239 9.23 -25.61 -4.52
CA ASN A 239 8.49 -26.25 -5.61
C ASN A 239 7.23 -25.43 -5.91
N LEU A 240 7.20 -24.76 -7.06
CA LEU A 240 6.01 -24.04 -7.53
C LEU A 240 5.14 -25.01 -8.35
N THR A 241 3.84 -25.06 -8.05
CA THR A 241 2.89 -25.76 -8.90
C THR A 241 2.59 -24.92 -10.15
N SER A 242 2.39 -25.55 -11.31
CA SER A 242 2.21 -24.88 -12.61
C SER A 242 0.95 -23.98 -12.71
N GLU A 243 0.10 -23.96 -11.68
CA GLU A 243 -1.03 -23.04 -11.53
C GLU A 243 -0.64 -21.69 -10.90
N ASP A 244 0.55 -21.58 -10.31
CA ASP A 244 1.02 -20.40 -9.55
C ASP A 244 1.85 -19.42 -10.42
N GLY A 245 2.12 -19.77 -11.68
CA GLY A 245 2.88 -18.95 -12.63
C GLY A 245 1.99 -17.97 -13.41
N PHE A 246 2.50 -16.76 -13.65
CA PHE A 246 1.90 -15.85 -14.64
C PHE A 246 2.07 -16.48 -16.03
N LYS A 247 0.97 -16.91 -16.64
CA LYS A 247 0.97 -17.30 -18.06
C LYS A 247 0.94 -16.02 -18.87
N ASP A 248 1.99 -15.77 -19.64
CA ASP A 248 1.96 -14.71 -20.64
C ASP A 248 0.71 -14.89 -21.52
N PRO A 249 -0.13 -13.85 -21.71
CA PRO A 249 -1.30 -13.93 -22.56
C PRO A 249 -0.96 -13.99 -24.07
N GLU A 250 0.32 -14.02 -24.45
CA GLU A 250 0.79 -14.14 -25.83
C GLU A 250 1.93 -15.16 -25.99
N VAL A 251 1.64 -16.44 -25.71
CA VAL A 251 2.19 -17.61 -26.46
C VAL A 251 1.11 -18.69 -26.55
#